data_AF-A0A151UDL7-F1
#
_entry.id   AF-A0A151UDL7-F1
#
_cell.length_a   1.000
_cell.length_b   1.000
_cell.length_c   1.000
_cell.angle_alpha   90.00
_cell.angle_beta   90.00
_cell.angle_gamma   90.00
#
_symmetry.space_group_name_H-M   'P 1'
#
loop_
_entity.id
_entity.type
_entity.pdbx_description
1 polymer ?
#
loop_
_entity_poly.entity_id
_entity_poly.type
_entity_poly.pdbx_seq_one_letter_code
_entity_poly.pdbx_strand_id
1 'polypeptide(L)'
;MAHLGANVTLVERHPILFTLLESSKEQALQDAFLNPVVTRIDLVFSDSEEYLQQQAEQGNKVDVVYLDPMFPQRDQNQQAVKKQAQVKKQMQLLHMLLPEDGEMDLGDNLLGLAQKVAKRVVVKRPRLAVFLANQETTHQWLGDACRFDAYFQHERLD
;
A
#
# COMPACT_ATOMS: atom_id res chain seq x y z
N MET A 1 1.97 -10.01 6.73
CA MET A 1 3.30 -9.53 7.18
C MET A 1 3.46 -9.71 8.68
N ALA A 2 2.64 -9.06 9.51
CA ALA A 2 2.73 -9.19 10.98
C ALA A 2 2.59 -10.63 11.50
N HIS A 3 1.70 -11.43 10.91
CA HIS A 3 1.55 -12.85 11.27
C HIS A 3 2.83 -13.66 11.03
N LEU A 4 3.62 -13.28 10.02
CA LEU A 4 4.91 -13.91 9.70
C LEU A 4 6.08 -13.33 10.54
N GLY A 5 5.81 -12.46 11.51
CA GLY A 5 6.80 -11.95 12.46
C GLY A 5 7.32 -10.53 12.21
N ALA A 6 6.91 -9.87 11.11
CA ALA A 6 7.35 -8.49 10.84
C ALA A 6 6.68 -7.47 11.78
N ASN A 7 7.40 -6.43 12.18
CA ASN A 7 6.80 -5.21 12.73
C ASN A 7 6.30 -4.37 11.56
N VAL A 8 5.03 -3.98 11.60
CA VAL A 8 4.32 -3.35 10.49
C VAL A 8 3.76 -2.02 10.97
N THR A 9 4.18 -0.94 10.33
CA THR A 9 3.48 0.35 10.42
C THR A 9 2.52 0.46 9.24
N LEU A 10 1.22 0.58 9.53
CA LEU A 10 0.16 0.78 8.55
C LEU A 10 -0.26 2.24 8.59
N VAL A 11 -0.06 2.92 7.46
CA VAL A 11 -0.41 4.34 7.28
C VAL A 11 -1.70 4.43 6.47
N GLU A 12 -2.71 5.12 6.99
CA GLU A 12 -4.00 5.33 6.32
C GLU A 12 -4.45 6.78 6.51
N ARG A 13 -4.87 7.42 5.43
CA ARG A 13 -5.27 8.83 5.40
C ARG A 13 -6.77 9.02 5.52
N HIS A 14 -7.55 8.01 5.15
CA HIS A 14 -9.00 8.10 5.13
C HIS A 14 -9.56 7.92 6.54
N PRO A 15 -10.21 8.94 7.14
CA PRO A 15 -10.58 8.93 8.55
C PRO A 15 -11.51 7.77 8.91
N ILE A 16 -12.50 7.46 8.06
CA ILE A 16 -13.42 6.34 8.30
C ILE A 16 -12.68 5.00 8.28
N LEU A 17 -11.73 4.79 7.35
CA LEU A 17 -10.99 3.54 7.26
C LEU A 17 -10.03 3.40 8.45
N PHE A 18 -9.39 4.50 8.84
CA PHE A 18 -8.53 4.53 10.01
C PHE A 18 -9.29 4.15 11.28
N THR A 19 -10.47 4.74 11.52
CA THR A 19 -11.30 4.39 12.69
C THR A 19 -11.75 2.93 12.66
N LEU A 20 -12.10 2.39 11.49
CA LEU A 20 -12.42 0.96 11.35
C LEU A 20 -11.22 0.07 11.65
N LEU A 21 -10.01 0.46 11.24
CA LEU A 21 -8.76 -0.24 11.55
C LEU A 21 -8.45 -0.19 13.04
N GLU A 22 -8.60 0.96 13.70
CA GLU A 22 -8.41 1.11 15.14
C GLU A 22 -9.37 0.22 15.92
N SER A 23 -10.67 0.31 15.62
CA SER A 23 -11.69 -0.52 16.26
C SER A 23 -11.41 -2.01 16.09
N SER A 24 -10.99 -2.43 14.89
CA SER A 24 -10.61 -3.83 14.61
C SER A 24 -9.35 -4.25 15.37
N LYS A 25 -8.35 -3.36 15.48
CA LYS A 25 -7.11 -3.61 16.22
C LYS A 25 -7.41 -3.78 17.71
N GLU A 26 -8.22 -2.91 18.30
CA GLU A 26 -8.63 -2.99 19.71
C GLU A 26 -9.33 -4.31 20.04
N GLN A 27 -10.28 -4.72 19.20
CA GLN A 27 -10.97 -6.00 19.35
C GLN A 27 -10.00 -7.18 19.25
N ALA A 28 -9.10 -7.15 18.25
CA ALA A 28 -8.15 -8.24 18.03
C ALA A 28 -7.05 -8.32 19.10
N LEU A 29 -6.78 -7.23 19.83
CA LEU A 29 -5.90 -7.25 21.00
C LEU A 29 -6.51 -8.01 22.19
N GLN A 30 -7.83 -8.13 22.28
CA GLN A 30 -8.51 -8.90 23.34
C GLN A 30 -8.60 -10.40 23.02
N ASP A 31 -8.32 -10.78 21.77
CA ASP A 31 -8.29 -12.18 21.35
C ASP A 31 -6.88 -12.77 21.59
N ALA A 32 -6.80 -13.82 22.42
CA ALA A 32 -5.53 -14.43 22.80
C ALA A 32 -4.74 -15.02 21.62
N PHE A 33 -5.41 -15.44 20.54
CA PHE A 33 -4.79 -15.98 19.35
C PHE A 33 -4.25 -14.88 18.43
N LEU A 34 -4.99 -13.77 18.29
CA LEU A 34 -4.61 -12.66 17.44
C LEU A 34 -3.65 -11.66 18.11
N ASN A 35 -3.70 -11.54 19.44
CA ASN A 35 -2.91 -10.59 20.21
C ASN A 35 -1.40 -10.61 19.86
N PRO A 36 -0.72 -11.77 19.77
CA PRO A 36 0.70 -11.80 19.42
C PRO A 36 0.99 -11.25 18.03
N VAL A 37 0.03 -11.28 17.10
CA VAL A 37 0.17 -10.76 15.73
C VAL A 37 -0.12 -9.27 15.68
N VAL A 38 -1.21 -8.85 16.31
CA VAL A 38 -1.74 -7.48 16.25
C VAL A 38 -0.87 -6.48 17.01
N THR A 39 -0.18 -6.94 18.06
CA THR A 39 0.81 -6.16 18.80
C THR A 39 2.01 -5.73 17.94
N ARG A 40 2.24 -6.37 16.78
CA ARG A 40 3.26 -5.97 15.79
C ARG A 40 2.74 -4.98 14.74
N ILE A 41 1.49 -4.52 14.84
CA ILE A 41 0.88 -3.61 13.87
C ILE A 41 0.68 -2.26 14.53
N ASP A 42 1.42 -1.25 14.11
CA ASP A 42 1.21 0.16 14.50
C ASP A 42 0.36 0.86 13.44
N LEU A 43 -0.66 1.60 13.88
CA LEU A 43 -1.53 2.36 13.00
C LEU A 43 -1.12 3.83 13.07
N VAL A 44 -0.96 4.47 11.91
CA VAL A 44 -0.63 5.89 11.80
C VAL A 44 -1.67 6.57 10.90
N PHE A 45 -2.36 7.57 11.46
CA PHE A 45 -3.30 8.40 10.71
C PHE A 45 -2.53 9.53 10.03
N SER A 46 -2.23 9.39 8.75
CA SER A 46 -1.45 10.36 7.99
C SER A 46 -1.60 10.12 6.49
N ASP A 47 -1.37 11.14 5.68
CA ASP A 47 -1.11 10.93 4.26
C ASP A 47 0.24 10.20 4.07
N SER A 48 0.26 9.22 3.16
CA SER A 48 1.45 8.38 2.98
C SER A 48 2.63 9.16 2.38
N GLU A 49 2.39 10.18 1.56
CA GLU A 49 3.45 11.05 1.04
C GLU A 49 4.08 11.87 2.16
N GLU A 50 3.23 12.53 2.98
CA GLU A 50 3.67 13.31 4.14
C GLU A 50 4.46 12.46 5.13
N TYR A 51 3.94 11.27 5.45
CA TYR A 51 4.61 10.34 6.35
C TYR A 51 5.98 9.92 5.82
N LEU A 52 6.06 9.47 4.57
CA LEU A 52 7.34 9.04 3.96
C LEU A 52 8.33 10.19 3.85
N GLN A 53 7.86 11.40 3.54
CA GLN A 53 8.70 12.59 3.51
C GLN A 53 9.28 12.88 4.90
N GLN A 54 8.45 12.86 5.94
CA GLN A 54 8.90 13.05 7.32
C GLN A 54 9.92 11.98 7.73
N GLN A 55 9.68 10.71 7.40
CA GLN A 55 10.64 9.63 7.68
C GLN A 55 11.98 9.85 6.97
N ALA A 56 11.95 10.33 5.73
CA ALA A 56 13.16 10.66 4.97
C ALA A 56 13.93 11.83 5.58
N GLU A 57 13.24 12.89 5.99
CA GLU A 57 13.82 14.07 6.63
C GLU A 57 14.46 13.75 7.98
N GLN A 58 13.86 12.82 8.73
CA GLN A 58 14.40 12.34 10.01
C GLN A 58 15.53 11.32 9.85
N GLY A 59 15.82 10.86 8.63
CA GLY A 59 16.82 9.83 8.37
C GLY A 59 16.40 8.42 8.81
N ASN A 60 15.12 8.20 9.08
CA ASN A 60 14.60 6.88 9.46
C ASN A 60 14.64 5.94 8.26
N LYS A 61 14.94 4.65 8.54
CA LYS A 61 15.02 3.60 7.54
C LYS A 61 14.18 2.40 7.93
N VAL A 62 13.58 1.76 6.93
CA VAL A 62 12.85 0.50 7.07
C VAL A 62 13.39 -0.53 6.07
N ASP A 63 13.22 -1.82 6.39
CA ASP A 63 13.66 -2.87 5.46
C ASP A 63 12.78 -2.94 4.22
N VAL A 64 11.47 -2.71 4.38
CA VAL A 64 10.51 -2.81 3.28
C VAL A 64 9.43 -1.73 3.41
N VAL A 65 9.14 -1.05 2.30
CA VAL A 65 7.87 -0.33 2.12
C VAL A 65 6.99 -1.14 1.17
N TYR A 66 5.74 -1.36 1.56
CA TYR A 66 4.73 -2.02 0.73
C TYR A 66 3.69 -0.98 0.29
N LEU A 67 3.49 -0.85 -1.02
CA LEU A 67 2.53 0.08 -1.63
C LEU A 67 1.43 -0.72 -2.34
N ASP A 68 0.17 -0.44 -2.02
CA ASP A 68 -1.01 -0.97 -2.70
C ASP A 68 -2.02 0.18 -2.93
N PRO A 69 -1.64 1.23 -3.67
CA PRO A 69 -2.55 2.32 -3.93
C PRO A 69 -3.75 1.78 -4.72
N MET A 70 -4.95 2.20 -4.33
CA MET A 70 -6.17 1.73 -4.99
C MET A 70 -6.21 2.27 -6.41
N PHE A 71 -6.04 1.39 -7.39
CA PHE A 71 -6.10 1.79 -8.79
C PHE A 71 -7.52 2.02 -9.26
N PRO A 72 -7.76 3.07 -10.07
CA PRO A 72 -8.99 3.10 -10.82
C PRO A 72 -8.88 1.96 -11.82
N GLN A 73 -9.97 1.24 -12.06
CA GLN A 73 -10.01 0.20 -13.09
C GLN A 73 -9.88 0.87 -14.47
N ARG A 74 -8.65 1.25 -14.85
CA ARG A 74 -8.29 1.78 -16.16
C ARG A 74 -7.40 0.75 -16.84
N ASP A 75 -7.65 0.50 -18.11
CA ASP A 75 -6.85 -0.40 -18.92
C ASP A 75 -5.50 0.25 -19.30
N GLN A 76 -4.69 -0.48 -20.05
CA GLN A 76 -3.38 -0.01 -20.54
C GLN A 76 -3.46 1.28 -21.38
N ASN A 77 -4.64 1.64 -21.87
CA ASN A 77 -4.89 2.83 -22.69
C ASN A 77 -5.55 3.97 -21.90
N GLN A 78 -5.53 3.90 -20.55
CA GLN A 78 -6.23 4.82 -19.66
C GLN A 78 -7.75 4.87 -19.87
N GLN A 79 -8.33 3.88 -20.55
CA GLN A 79 -9.77 3.78 -20.75
C GLN A 79 -10.38 3.02 -19.57
N ALA A 80 -11.58 3.42 -19.13
CA ALA A 80 -12.31 2.68 -18.11
C ALA A 80 -12.46 1.21 -18.55
N VAL A 81 -11.94 0.29 -17.73
CA VAL A 81 -12.06 -1.15 -18.01
C VAL A 81 -13.53 -1.49 -18.09
N LYS A 82 -13.97 -2.09 -19.21
CA LYS A 82 -15.33 -2.61 -19.37
C LYS A 82 -15.70 -3.47 -18.16
N LYS A 83 -16.85 -3.13 -17.55
CA LYS A 83 -17.53 -3.79 -16.41
C LYS A 83 -17.02 -5.21 -16.14
N GLN A 84 -16.10 -5.33 -15.19
CA GLN A 84 -15.77 -6.63 -14.60
C GLN A 84 -16.96 -7.15 -13.80
N ALA A 85 -17.07 -8.48 -13.67
CA ALA A 85 -18.05 -9.14 -12.82
C ALA A 85 -18.13 -8.47 -11.45
N GLN A 86 -19.33 -8.31 -10.89
CA GLN A 86 -19.52 -7.55 -9.66
C GLN A 86 -18.50 -7.96 -8.60
N VAL A 87 -17.62 -7.01 -8.26
CA VAL A 87 -16.66 -7.15 -7.16
C VAL A 87 -17.43 -7.53 -5.90
N LYS A 88 -16.82 -8.32 -5.01
CA LYS A 88 -17.44 -8.71 -3.73
C LYS A 88 -18.01 -7.45 -3.04
N LYS A 89 -19.19 -7.56 -2.41
CA LYS A 89 -19.89 -6.42 -1.76
C LYS A 89 -18.99 -5.56 -0.88
N GLN A 90 -18.02 -6.17 -0.20
CA GLN A 90 -17.03 -5.48 0.64
C GLN A 90 -16.18 -4.47 -0.17
N MET A 91 -15.73 -4.85 -1.37
CA MET A 91 -14.98 -3.96 -2.26
C MET A 91 -15.86 -2.84 -2.81
N GLN A 92 -17.13 -3.11 -3.08
CA GLN A 92 -18.09 -2.07 -3.50
C GLN A 92 -18.29 -1.04 -2.38
N LEU A 93 -18.44 -1.49 -1.13
CA LEU A 93 -18.52 -0.61 0.03
C LEU A 93 -17.28 0.27 0.16
N LEU A 94 -16.09 -0.31 0.03
CA LEU A 94 -14.83 0.42 0.11
C LEU A 94 -14.74 1.48 -0.99
N HIS A 95 -15.14 1.16 -2.22
CA HIS A 95 -15.17 2.12 -3.32
C HIS A 95 -16.15 3.27 -3.10
N MET A 96 -17.31 3.03 -2.46
CA MET A 96 -18.26 4.11 -2.11
C MET A 96 -17.73 5.07 -1.04
N LEU A 97 -16.77 4.63 -0.22
CA LEU A 97 -16.12 5.48 0.77
C LEU A 97 -15.05 6.38 0.13
N LEU A 98 -14.63 6.12 -1.11
CA LEU A 98 -13.64 6.93 -1.79
C LEU A 98 -14.31 8.08 -2.55
N PRO A 99 -13.66 9.25 -2.67
CA PRO A 99 -14.21 10.36 -3.42
C PRO A 99 -14.48 9.96 -4.89
N GLU A 100 -15.71 10.14 -5.37
CA GLU A 100 -16.09 9.83 -6.77
C GLU A 100 -15.45 10.80 -7.79
N ASP A 101 -15.17 12.04 -7.36
CA ASP A 101 -14.79 13.16 -8.24
C ASP A 101 -13.39 13.76 -7.95
N GLY A 102 -12.57 13.11 -7.13
CA GLY A 102 -11.18 13.54 -6.91
C GLY A 102 -10.27 13.15 -8.06
N GLU A 103 -9.27 14.00 -8.38
CA GLU A 103 -8.01 13.55 -9.02
C GLU A 103 -7.50 12.38 -8.18
N MET A 104 -7.81 11.16 -8.59
CA MET A 104 -7.54 9.99 -7.78
C MET A 104 -6.02 9.82 -7.78
N ASP A 105 -5.41 10.22 -6.69
CA ASP A 105 -3.98 10.13 -6.45
C ASP A 105 -3.53 8.68 -6.73
N LEU A 106 -2.80 8.53 -7.84
CA LEU A 106 -2.31 7.24 -8.31
C LEU A 106 -1.12 6.74 -7.48
N GLY A 107 -0.66 7.54 -6.52
CA GLY A 107 0.51 7.27 -5.70
C GLY A 107 1.81 7.40 -6.48
N ASP A 108 1.83 8.16 -7.58
CA ASP A 108 3.02 8.27 -8.43
C ASP A 108 4.22 8.88 -7.67
N ASN A 109 4.00 9.78 -6.71
CA ASN A 109 5.07 10.30 -5.86
C ASN A 109 5.53 9.30 -4.77
N LEU A 110 4.68 8.33 -4.40
CA LEU A 110 4.97 7.39 -3.31
C LEU A 110 6.20 6.54 -3.61
N LEU A 111 6.42 6.13 -4.87
CA LEU A 111 7.54 5.26 -5.20
C LEU A 111 8.88 5.94 -4.89
N GLY A 112 9.05 7.19 -5.33
CA GLY A 112 10.27 7.96 -5.09
C GLY A 112 10.51 8.24 -3.61
N LEU A 113 9.47 8.58 -2.85
CA LEU A 113 9.56 8.80 -1.41
C LEU A 113 9.88 7.50 -0.66
N ALA A 114 9.21 6.39 -1.00
CA ALA A 114 9.44 5.09 -0.42
C ALA A 114 10.88 4.59 -0.66
N GLN A 115 11.42 4.83 -1.85
CA GLN A 115 12.80 4.48 -2.16
C GLN A 115 13.78 5.26 -1.28
N LYS A 116 13.49 6.48 -0.84
CA LYS A 116 14.39 7.23 0.06
C LYS A 116 14.51 6.61 1.45
N VAL A 117 13.51 5.86 1.92
CA VAL A 117 13.45 5.34 3.30
C VAL A 117 13.61 3.82 3.38
N ALA A 118 13.42 3.09 2.29
CA ALA A 118 13.37 1.63 2.31
C ALA A 118 14.53 0.96 1.56
N LYS A 119 15.05 -0.15 2.10
CA LYS A 119 15.98 -1.01 1.35
C LYS A 119 15.29 -1.66 0.15
N ARG A 120 13.99 -1.97 0.29
CA ARG A 120 13.14 -2.54 -0.75
C ARG A 120 11.77 -1.88 -0.76
N VAL A 121 11.27 -1.54 -1.94
CA VAL A 121 9.87 -1.13 -2.15
C VAL A 121 9.16 -2.23 -2.94
N VAL A 122 8.02 -2.71 -2.43
CA VAL A 122 7.17 -3.68 -3.11
C VAL A 122 5.85 -3.01 -3.45
N VAL A 123 5.49 -3.00 -4.73
CA VAL A 123 4.26 -2.38 -5.23
C VAL A 123 3.34 -3.47 -5.76
N LYS A 124 2.14 -3.60 -5.18
CA LYS A 124 1.11 -4.47 -5.74
C LYS A 124 0.41 -3.78 -6.89
N ARG A 125 0.24 -4.49 -8.01
CA ARG A 125 -0.42 -3.98 -9.23
C ARG A 125 -1.36 -5.04 -9.81
N PRO A 126 -2.46 -4.67 -10.48
CA PRO A 126 -3.15 -5.57 -11.40
C PRO A 126 -2.17 -6.09 -12.45
N ARG A 127 -2.32 -7.36 -12.87
CA ARG A 127 -1.33 -8.05 -13.73
C ARG A 127 -0.94 -7.24 -14.98
N LEU A 128 -1.90 -6.58 -15.61
CA LEU A 128 -1.73 -5.84 -16.87
C LEU A 128 -1.60 -4.32 -16.71
N ALA A 129 -1.62 -3.79 -15.49
CA ALA A 129 -1.50 -2.35 -15.27
C ALA A 129 -0.10 -1.83 -15.62
N VAL A 130 0.02 -0.57 -16.01
CA VAL A 130 1.32 0.12 -16.16
C VAL A 130 2.11 0.09 -14.85
N PHE A 131 3.41 0.34 -14.89
CA PHE A 131 4.22 0.48 -13.67
C PHE A 131 3.84 1.75 -12.89
N LEU A 132 4.01 1.72 -11.57
CA LEU A 132 3.83 2.92 -10.73
C LEU A 132 4.89 3.97 -11.11
N ALA A 133 4.51 5.24 -11.24
CA ALA A 133 5.38 6.31 -11.70
C ALA A 133 6.07 6.04 -13.06
N ASN A 134 5.53 5.13 -13.89
CA ASN A 134 6.14 4.64 -15.14
C ASN A 134 7.59 4.13 -14.97
N GLN A 135 7.95 3.66 -13.78
CA GLN A 135 9.29 3.16 -13.50
C GLN A 135 9.31 1.63 -13.56
N GLU A 136 10.07 1.04 -14.49
CA GLU A 136 10.22 -0.42 -14.55
C GLU A 136 10.98 -0.95 -13.33
N THR A 137 10.62 -2.17 -12.93
CA THR A 137 11.27 -2.90 -11.84
C THR A 137 12.21 -3.98 -12.39
N THR A 138 13.29 -4.27 -11.67
CA THR A 138 14.22 -5.35 -12.04
C THR A 138 13.72 -6.73 -11.62
N HIS A 139 12.76 -6.81 -10.71
CA HIS A 139 12.17 -8.07 -10.26
C HIS A 139 10.66 -7.97 -10.12
N GLN A 140 9.97 -9.06 -10.47
CA GLN A 140 8.51 -9.16 -10.38
C GLN A 140 8.09 -10.54 -9.85
N TRP A 141 7.04 -10.57 -9.04
CA TRP A 141 6.30 -11.80 -8.75
C TRP A 141 4.95 -11.74 -9.43
N LEU A 142 4.72 -12.63 -10.41
CA LEU A 142 3.49 -12.69 -11.19
C LEU A 142 2.48 -13.65 -10.57
N GLY A 143 1.24 -13.18 -10.42
CA GLY A 143 0.07 -14.00 -10.14
C GLY A 143 -0.95 -13.91 -11.27
N ASP A 144 -2.09 -14.57 -11.10
CA ASP A 144 -3.14 -14.61 -12.13
C ASP A 144 -3.87 -13.27 -12.28
N ALA A 145 -4.25 -12.64 -11.17
CA ALA A 145 -4.98 -11.36 -11.16
C ALA A 145 -4.08 -10.15 -10.88
N CYS A 146 -3.04 -10.33 -10.05
CA CYS A 146 -2.14 -9.26 -9.64
C CYS A 146 -0.68 -9.69 -9.79
N ARG A 147 0.22 -8.72 -9.72
CA ARG A 147 1.67 -8.89 -9.64
C ARG A 147 2.23 -7.99 -8.55
N PHE A 148 3.47 -8.26 -8.17
CA PHE A 148 4.24 -7.45 -7.23
C PHE A 148 5.53 -6.99 -7.90
N ASP A 149 5.68 -5.68 -8.07
CA ASP A 149 6.86 -5.02 -8.63
C ASP A 149 7.83 -4.68 -7.48
N ALA A 150 9.10 -5.08 -7.57
CA ALA A 150 10.08 -4.99 -6.48
C ALA A 150 11.31 -4.14 -6.81
N TYR A 151 11.41 -2.97 -6.17
CA TYR A 151 12.51 -2.03 -6.35
C TYR A 151 13.49 -2.17 -5.19
N PHE A 152 14.78 -2.33 -5.49
CA PHE A 152 15.83 -2.51 -4.49
C PHE A 152 16.80 -1.33 -4.53
N GLN A 153 17.08 -0.73 -3.37
CA GLN A 153 18.24 0.15 -3.27
C GLN A 153 19.51 -0.70 -3.35
N HIS A 154 20.37 -0.39 -4.30
CA HIS A 154 21.72 -0.93 -4.29
C HIS A 154 22.47 -0.16 -3.20
N GLU A 155 22.95 -0.86 -2.17
CA GLU A 155 23.95 -0.29 -1.28
C GLU A 155 25.13 0.12 -2.15
N ARG A 156 25.38 1.43 -2.26
CA ARG A 156 26.70 1.89 -2.72
C ARG A 156 27.67 1.40 -1.66
N LEU A 157 28.46 0.40 -2.03
CA LEU A 157 29.70 0.09 -1.34
C LEU A 157 30.61 1.30 -1.57
N ASP A 158 30.47 2.32 -0.73
CA ASP A 158 31.44 3.40 -0.61
C ASP A 158 32.64 2.92 0.23
#